data_AF-A0A1F6R940-F1
#
_entry.id   AF-A0A1F6R940-F1
#
_cell.length_a   1.000
_cell.length_b   1.000
_cell.length_c   1.000
_cell.angle_alpha   90.00
_cell.angle_beta   90.00
_cell.angle_gamma   90.00
#
_symmetry.space_group_name_H-M   'P 1'
#
loop_
_entity.id
_entity.type
_entity.pdbx_description
1 polymer ?
#
loop_
_entity_poly.entity_id
_entity_poly.type
_entity_poly.pdbx_seq_one_letter_code
_entity_poly.pdbx_strand_id
1 'polypeptide(L)'
;MSEQILKNLKNRIDEELSGYASVDPNVKKNKVKEILQYYVLNFIYNHPEYSKWIMYGGSALRIIHGLDRMSVDLDFEVSHEVEEKFLKELKNEVEDYFVNTYGAGADFLVVKITNRRGLKLIFNVGKELNLGHSSSQVHVKIDLNHFAAPKTITERRPINRDQLSFVILTYNMGALMASKLAAIFLRGTRGVGDALYEEKGRDIYDLLWYMGKKVVPDFDYLTAKDIDIKDPRTLFDKITIKILNNPKTDENLKNDLSPLFVDQTFIANWLKNWRKSYLRLLDEYKIRTIIEFEGVEIYQDLRSDNFYFHYSYKTEETVSILITYMISDYWIEDVDLSIEADKKLEDKIKFSSNGLTSKPASQEKLKKYAKLFHQKTEDYFKKNNNIMLGDRIITKLIRMTADNLNLKEQILINKSTLLRCELDDLLK
;
A
#
# COMPACT_ATOMS: atom_id res chain seq x y z
N MET A 1 15.51 -30.93 15.43
CA MET A 1 15.60 -29.73 14.57
C MET A 1 14.23 -29.32 14.00
N SER A 2 13.39 -30.23 13.48
CA SER A 2 11.97 -29.90 13.14
C SER A 2 11.14 -29.54 14.38
N GLU A 3 11.53 -30.11 15.53
CA GLU A 3 11.01 -29.78 16.86
C GLU A 3 11.04 -28.28 17.19
N GLN A 4 11.98 -27.50 16.63
CA GLN A 4 12.05 -26.07 16.87
C GLN A 4 10.88 -25.33 16.21
N ILE A 5 10.57 -25.65 14.94
CA ILE A 5 9.39 -25.10 14.25
C ILE A 5 8.14 -25.50 15.02
N LEU A 6 8.00 -26.78 15.37
CA LEU A 6 6.82 -27.28 16.10
C LEU A 6 6.63 -26.62 17.46
N LYS A 7 7.70 -26.46 18.23
CA LYS A 7 7.66 -25.78 19.53
C LYS A 7 7.24 -24.32 19.37
N ASN A 8 7.80 -23.62 18.39
CA ASN A 8 7.40 -22.24 18.11
C ASN A 8 5.93 -22.15 17.68
N LEU A 9 5.47 -23.05 16.79
CA LEU A 9 4.07 -23.12 16.38
C LEU A 9 3.14 -23.35 17.58
N LYS A 10 3.45 -24.31 18.47
CA LYS A 10 2.66 -24.56 19.69
C LYS A 10 2.57 -23.32 20.55
N ASN A 11 3.71 -22.73 20.91
CA ASN A 11 3.75 -21.54 21.76
C ASN A 11 2.93 -20.39 21.17
N ARG A 12 3.07 -20.11 19.86
CA ARG A 12 2.35 -19.03 19.20
C ARG A 12 0.84 -19.28 19.09
N ILE A 13 0.44 -20.53 18.82
CA ILE A 13 -0.98 -20.90 18.80
C ILE A 13 -1.58 -20.75 20.20
N ASP A 14 -0.88 -21.21 21.24
CA ASP A 14 -1.35 -21.10 22.63
C ASP A 14 -1.45 -19.64 23.05
N GLU A 15 -0.43 -18.82 22.77
CA GLU A 15 -0.44 -17.38 23.03
C GLU A 15 -1.58 -16.66 22.31
N GLU A 16 -1.68 -16.80 20.98
CA GLU A 16 -2.63 -16.04 20.16
C GLU A 16 -4.08 -16.53 20.28
N LEU A 17 -4.31 -17.77 20.74
CA LEU A 17 -5.66 -18.35 20.88
C LEU A 17 -6.10 -18.54 22.35
N SER A 18 -5.24 -18.33 23.34
CA SER A 18 -5.54 -18.54 24.78
C SER A 18 -6.80 -17.84 25.28
N GLY A 19 -7.16 -16.69 24.70
CA GLY A 19 -8.36 -15.91 25.06
C GLY A 19 -9.68 -16.43 24.50
N TYR A 20 -9.67 -17.48 23.68
CA TYR A 20 -10.84 -17.96 22.95
C TYR A 20 -11.24 -19.38 23.40
N ALA A 21 -12.44 -19.49 24.01
CA ALA A 21 -12.91 -20.74 24.63
C ALA A 21 -13.06 -21.92 23.64
N SER A 22 -13.39 -21.64 22.38
CA SER A 22 -13.41 -22.62 21.29
C SER A 22 -13.13 -21.91 19.98
N VAL A 23 -12.15 -22.41 19.22
CA VAL A 23 -11.75 -21.86 17.93
C VAL A 23 -11.96 -22.92 16.86
N ASP A 24 -12.65 -22.54 15.78
CA ASP A 24 -12.92 -23.41 14.63
C ASP A 24 -11.62 -24.03 14.08
N PRO A 25 -11.61 -25.33 13.74
CA PRO A 25 -10.42 -26.00 13.21
C PRO A 25 -9.81 -25.33 11.97
N ASN A 26 -10.62 -24.72 11.09
CA ASN A 26 -10.10 -24.00 9.92
C ASN A 26 -9.41 -22.70 10.32
N VAL A 27 -9.94 -21.99 11.32
CA VAL A 27 -9.32 -20.78 11.87
C VAL A 27 -7.97 -21.12 12.50
N LYS A 28 -7.91 -22.18 13.33
CA LYS A 28 -6.64 -22.69 13.89
C LYS A 28 -5.63 -23.04 12.79
N LYS A 29 -6.09 -23.76 11.76
CA LYS A 29 -5.25 -24.14 10.61
C LYS A 29 -4.72 -22.93 9.84
N ASN A 30 -5.53 -21.89 9.64
CA ASN A 30 -5.10 -20.66 8.99
C ASN A 30 -4.09 -19.88 9.85
N LYS A 31 -4.25 -19.90 11.18
CA LYS A 31 -3.25 -19.33 12.10
C LYS A 31 -1.89 -20.03 11.97
N VAL A 32 -1.88 -21.37 11.90
CA VAL A 32 -0.64 -22.13 11.67
C VAL A 32 0.01 -21.75 10.34
N LYS A 33 -0.79 -21.55 9.28
CA LYS A 33 -0.26 -21.06 7.99
C LYS A 33 0.41 -19.70 8.11
N GLU A 34 -0.20 -18.74 8.79
CA GLU A 34 0.40 -17.41 8.97
C GLU A 34 1.78 -17.50 9.62
N ILE A 35 1.94 -18.36 10.63
CA ILE A 35 3.24 -18.54 11.30
C ILE A 35 4.25 -19.20 10.36
N LEU A 36 3.84 -20.27 9.65
CA LEU A 36 4.70 -20.96 8.67
C LEU A 36 5.16 -20.06 7.53
N GLN A 37 4.36 -19.08 7.11
CA GLN A 37 4.74 -18.11 6.08
C GLN A 37 6.02 -17.34 6.43
N TYR A 38 6.28 -17.03 7.71
CA TYR A 38 7.51 -16.33 8.10
C TYR A 38 8.76 -17.16 7.83
N TYR A 39 8.70 -18.49 7.98
CA TYR A 39 9.83 -19.37 7.64
C TYR A 39 10.10 -19.39 6.13
N VAL A 40 9.03 -19.37 5.33
CA VAL A 40 9.12 -19.29 3.86
C VAL A 40 9.67 -17.93 3.42
N LEU A 41 9.21 -16.85 4.05
CA LEU A 41 9.71 -15.50 3.76
C LEU A 41 11.17 -15.32 4.20
N ASN A 42 11.57 -15.95 5.31
CA ASN A 42 12.97 -15.95 5.75
C ASN A 42 13.90 -16.63 4.74
N PHE A 43 13.44 -17.69 4.07
CA PHE A 43 14.15 -18.27 2.92
C PHE A 43 14.23 -17.29 1.75
N ILE A 44 13.08 -16.82 1.26
CA ILE A 44 12.99 -15.97 0.06
C ILE A 44 13.85 -14.71 0.21
N TYR A 45 13.69 -13.98 1.32
CA TYR A 45 14.30 -12.67 1.48
C TYR A 45 15.75 -12.69 1.99
N ASN A 46 16.28 -13.86 2.38
CA ASN A 46 17.72 -14.05 2.58
C ASN A 46 18.41 -14.72 1.38
N HIS A 47 17.65 -15.10 0.34
CA HIS A 47 18.22 -15.63 -0.89
C HIS A 47 18.79 -14.51 -1.79
N PRO A 48 20.01 -14.64 -2.36
CA PRO A 48 20.61 -13.61 -3.22
C PRO A 48 19.77 -13.25 -4.45
N GLU A 49 19.02 -14.21 -4.98
CA GLU A 49 18.17 -14.02 -6.16
C GLU A 49 16.75 -13.60 -5.79
N TYR A 50 16.13 -14.27 -4.80
CA TYR A 50 14.69 -14.15 -4.54
C TYR A 50 14.33 -12.96 -3.65
N SER A 51 15.31 -12.37 -2.96
CA SER A 51 15.14 -11.14 -2.17
C SER A 51 14.71 -9.92 -2.99
N LYS A 52 14.75 -10.02 -4.33
CA LYS A 52 14.29 -9.00 -5.27
C LYS A 52 12.82 -9.15 -5.67
N TRP A 53 12.13 -10.20 -5.23
CA TRP A 53 10.72 -10.40 -5.54
C TRP A 53 9.86 -9.40 -4.77
N ILE A 54 8.91 -8.78 -5.47
CA ILE A 54 8.02 -7.80 -4.88
C ILE A 54 6.81 -8.53 -4.30
N MET A 55 6.72 -8.59 -2.97
CA MET A 55 5.56 -9.15 -2.30
C MET A 55 4.40 -8.17 -2.38
N TYR A 56 3.21 -8.69 -2.67
CA TYR A 56 1.98 -7.90 -2.77
C TYR A 56 0.78 -8.69 -2.23
N GLY A 57 -0.43 -8.12 -2.38
CA GLY A 57 -1.67 -8.79 -2.00
C GLY A 57 -1.93 -8.83 -0.49
N GLY A 58 -2.74 -9.80 -0.06
CA GLY A 58 -3.29 -9.82 1.31
C GLY A 58 -2.23 -10.07 2.39
N SER A 59 -1.20 -10.85 2.07
CA SER A 59 -0.14 -11.20 3.02
C SER A 59 0.83 -10.04 3.22
N ALA A 60 1.11 -9.24 2.18
CA ALA A 60 1.84 -7.98 2.33
C ALA A 60 1.08 -7.05 3.31
N LEU A 61 -0.23 -6.90 3.11
CA LEU A 61 -1.08 -6.08 3.97
C LEU A 61 -1.10 -6.56 5.42
N ARG A 62 -1.18 -7.88 5.63
CA ARG A 62 -1.19 -8.51 6.95
C ARG A 62 0.14 -8.38 7.69
N ILE A 63 1.24 -8.72 7.04
CA ILE A 63 2.56 -8.80 7.67
C ILE A 63 3.17 -7.42 7.86
N ILE A 64 3.03 -6.53 6.87
CA ILE A 64 3.70 -5.23 6.85
C ILE A 64 2.84 -4.13 7.47
N HIS A 65 1.52 -4.18 7.25
CA HIS A 65 0.62 -3.06 7.59
C HIS A 65 -0.45 -3.40 8.63
N GLY A 66 -0.46 -4.63 9.15
CA GLY A 66 -1.35 -5.04 10.24
C GLY A 66 -2.83 -5.13 9.83
N LEU A 67 -3.13 -5.67 8.64
CA LEU A 67 -4.50 -6.08 8.28
C LEU A 67 -5.09 -6.99 9.37
N ASP A 68 -6.35 -6.80 9.76
CA ASP A 68 -6.95 -7.58 10.87
C ASP A 68 -7.21 -9.05 10.51
N ARG A 69 -7.71 -9.31 9.29
CA ARG A 69 -7.96 -10.67 8.82
C ARG A 69 -6.66 -11.42 8.55
N MET A 70 -6.68 -12.73 8.76
CA MET A 70 -5.58 -13.61 8.37
C MET A 70 -5.42 -13.67 6.85
N SER A 71 -4.20 -13.98 6.38
CA SER A 71 -3.90 -14.22 4.97
C SER A 71 -3.15 -15.54 4.77
N VAL A 72 -3.49 -16.28 3.70
CA VAL A 72 -3.12 -17.70 3.58
C VAL A 72 -2.18 -18.05 2.43
N ASP A 73 -2.07 -17.19 1.42
CA ASP A 73 -1.22 -17.40 0.24
C ASP A 73 -0.13 -16.30 0.22
N LEU A 74 1.07 -16.59 -0.28
CA LEU A 74 2.13 -15.59 -0.51
C LEU A 74 2.18 -15.25 -2.00
N ASP A 75 1.88 -14.01 -2.36
CA ASP A 75 1.85 -13.54 -3.74
C ASP A 75 3.07 -12.65 -4.01
N PHE A 76 3.78 -12.93 -5.10
CA PHE A 76 4.94 -12.14 -5.55
C PHE A 76 4.81 -11.75 -7.02
N GLU A 77 5.31 -10.56 -7.34
CA GLU A 77 5.58 -10.15 -8.71
C GLU A 77 7.08 -10.19 -8.98
N VAL A 78 7.43 -10.76 -10.14
CA VAL A 78 8.80 -10.97 -10.61
C VAL A 78 8.99 -10.38 -11.99
N SER A 79 10.20 -9.92 -12.29
CA SER A 79 10.55 -9.24 -13.55
C SER A 79 10.97 -10.19 -14.68
N HIS A 80 10.81 -11.50 -14.48
CA HIS A 80 11.20 -12.55 -15.44
C HIS A 80 10.06 -13.54 -15.63
N GLU A 81 10.06 -14.25 -16.75
CA GLU A 81 9.10 -15.32 -17.00
C GLU A 81 9.31 -16.49 -16.02
N VAL A 82 8.19 -17.02 -15.51
CA VAL A 82 8.22 -18.14 -14.56
C VAL A 82 8.24 -19.45 -15.35
N GLU A 83 9.44 -19.93 -15.66
CA GLU A 83 9.65 -21.18 -16.39
C GLU A 83 9.59 -22.43 -15.48
N GLU A 84 9.29 -23.59 -16.07
CA GLU A 84 9.26 -24.86 -15.31
C GLU A 84 10.63 -25.22 -14.72
N LYS A 85 11.72 -24.92 -15.43
CA LYS A 85 13.08 -25.15 -14.96
C LYS A 85 13.35 -24.37 -13.67
N PHE A 86 13.04 -23.07 -13.69
CA PHE A 86 13.15 -22.20 -12.53
C PHE A 86 12.33 -22.72 -11.33
N LEU A 87 11.08 -23.16 -11.56
CA LEU A 87 10.26 -23.72 -10.49
C LEU A 87 10.81 -25.03 -9.91
N LYS A 88 11.52 -25.85 -10.71
CA LYS A 88 12.21 -27.05 -10.23
C LYS A 88 13.43 -26.69 -9.37
N GLU A 89 14.20 -25.69 -9.79
CA GLU A 89 15.34 -25.17 -9.02
C GLU A 89 14.86 -24.59 -7.68
N LEU A 90 13.88 -23.68 -7.71
CA LEU A 90 13.27 -23.10 -6.51
C LEU A 90 12.73 -24.19 -5.57
N LYS A 91 12.06 -25.23 -6.11
CA LYS A 91 11.57 -26.34 -5.29
C LYS A 91 12.71 -27.01 -4.53
N ASN A 92 13.79 -27.36 -5.22
CA ASN A 92 14.92 -28.07 -4.62
C ASN A 92 15.61 -27.19 -3.57
N GLU A 93 15.83 -25.90 -3.86
CA GLU A 93 16.43 -24.97 -2.91
C GLU A 93 15.58 -24.77 -1.65
N VAL A 94 14.25 -24.71 -1.78
CA VAL A 94 13.34 -24.67 -0.61
C VAL A 94 13.49 -25.95 0.22
N GLU A 95 13.47 -27.13 -0.41
CA GLU A 95 13.61 -28.41 0.29
C GLU A 95 14.97 -28.47 1.03
N ASP A 96 16.06 -28.15 0.35
CA ASP A 96 17.40 -28.14 0.92
C ASP A 96 17.53 -27.13 2.07
N TYR A 97 16.97 -25.93 1.92
CA TYR A 97 16.98 -24.92 2.98
C TYR A 97 16.26 -25.41 4.24
N PHE A 98 15.08 -26.01 4.11
CA PHE A 98 14.32 -26.49 5.26
C PHE A 98 14.98 -27.70 5.93
N VAL A 99 15.58 -28.61 5.16
CA VAL A 99 16.35 -29.74 5.70
C VAL A 99 17.60 -29.24 6.44
N ASN A 100 18.41 -28.37 5.83
CA ASN A 100 19.68 -27.94 6.39
C ASN A 100 19.52 -26.98 7.57
N THR A 101 18.51 -26.11 7.55
CA THR A 101 18.31 -25.08 8.58
C THR A 101 17.48 -25.60 9.75
N TYR A 102 16.47 -26.43 9.46
CA TYR A 102 15.49 -26.85 10.45
C TYR A 102 15.38 -28.36 10.59
N GLY A 103 16.23 -29.18 9.94
CA GLY A 103 16.10 -30.64 9.99
C GLY A 103 14.71 -31.12 9.58
N ALA A 104 14.03 -30.37 8.72
CA ALA A 104 12.67 -30.65 8.29
C ALA A 104 12.72 -31.56 7.05
N GLY A 105 12.78 -32.88 7.30
CA GLY A 105 12.80 -33.91 6.28
C GLY A 105 11.46 -34.08 5.55
N ALA A 106 11.41 -35.05 4.63
CA ALA A 106 10.23 -35.33 3.79
C ALA A 106 8.99 -35.80 4.59
N ASP A 107 9.18 -36.31 5.80
CA ASP A 107 8.12 -36.61 6.76
C ASP A 107 7.47 -35.35 7.31
N PHE A 108 8.21 -34.24 7.38
CA PHE A 108 7.74 -32.95 7.88
C PHE A 108 7.21 -32.03 6.76
N LEU A 109 7.97 -31.88 5.68
CA LEU A 109 7.67 -30.96 4.57
C LEU A 109 7.78 -31.67 3.22
N VAL A 110 6.74 -31.51 2.38
CA VAL A 110 6.77 -31.90 0.96
C VAL A 110 6.48 -30.68 0.10
N VAL A 111 7.31 -30.41 -0.90
CA VAL A 111 7.13 -29.28 -1.81
C VAL A 111 6.65 -29.78 -3.17
N LYS A 112 5.63 -29.12 -3.73
CA LYS A 112 5.07 -29.45 -5.06
C LYS A 112 4.96 -28.21 -5.92
N ILE A 113 5.27 -28.33 -7.21
CA ILE A 113 5.01 -27.27 -8.18
C ILE A 113 3.49 -27.19 -8.44
N THR A 114 2.95 -25.97 -8.50
CA THR A 114 1.53 -25.71 -8.76
C THR A 114 1.32 -24.80 -9.98
N ASN A 115 0.36 -25.17 -10.84
CA ASN A 115 -0.23 -24.31 -11.88
C ASN A 115 0.77 -23.56 -12.78
N ARG A 116 1.98 -24.13 -12.99
CA ARG A 116 3.11 -23.51 -13.72
C ARG A 116 3.53 -22.12 -13.21
N ARG A 117 3.08 -21.69 -12.04
CA ARG A 117 3.28 -20.32 -11.52
C ARG A 117 3.69 -20.26 -10.06
N GLY A 118 4.09 -21.39 -9.46
CA GLY A 118 4.41 -21.36 -8.04
C GLY A 118 4.65 -22.71 -7.39
N LEU A 119 4.76 -22.68 -6.08
CA LEU A 119 4.98 -23.85 -5.22
C LEU A 119 3.89 -23.96 -4.15
N LYS A 120 3.59 -25.20 -3.76
CA LYS A 120 2.81 -25.55 -2.57
C LYS A 120 3.69 -26.35 -1.62
N LEU A 121 3.92 -25.77 -0.46
CA LEU A 121 4.64 -26.37 0.66
C LEU A 121 3.63 -27.03 1.59
N ILE A 122 3.76 -28.34 1.78
CA ILE A 122 2.83 -29.18 2.54
C ILE A 122 3.51 -29.60 3.83
N PHE A 123 3.10 -29.00 4.94
CA PHE A 123 3.64 -29.27 6.29
C PHE A 123 2.76 -30.28 7.03
N ASN A 124 3.35 -31.37 7.52
CA ASN A 124 2.65 -32.45 8.22
C ASN A 124 2.54 -32.23 9.74
N VAL A 125 2.22 -31.00 10.16
CA VAL A 125 2.24 -30.57 11.58
C VAL A 125 0.92 -30.77 12.33
N GLY A 126 -0.17 -31.09 11.63
CA GLY A 126 -1.51 -30.98 12.21
C GLY A 126 -1.85 -32.01 13.30
N LYS A 127 -1.21 -33.19 13.27
CA LYS A 127 -1.38 -34.21 14.33
C LYS A 127 -0.73 -33.74 15.63
N GLU A 128 0.50 -33.26 15.56
CA GLU A 128 1.28 -32.84 16.73
C GLU A 128 0.76 -31.54 17.37
N LEU A 129 0.05 -30.72 16.58
CA LEU A 129 -0.59 -29.48 17.01
C LEU A 129 -2.06 -29.66 17.43
N ASN A 130 -2.61 -30.88 17.37
CA ASN A 130 -4.01 -31.16 17.73
C ASN A 130 -5.03 -30.19 17.07
N LEU A 131 -4.88 -29.93 15.76
CA LEU A 131 -5.67 -28.90 15.08
C LEU A 131 -7.18 -29.20 15.02
N GLY A 132 -7.61 -30.41 15.33
CA GLY A 132 -9.03 -30.81 15.27
C GLY A 132 -9.61 -30.82 13.86
N HIS A 133 -8.76 -30.77 12.83
CA HIS A 133 -9.13 -30.73 11.41
C HIS A 133 -8.91 -32.11 10.78
N SER A 134 -9.78 -32.51 9.84
CA SER A 134 -9.74 -33.83 9.19
C SER A 134 -8.42 -34.15 8.49
N SER A 135 -7.85 -33.17 7.79
CA SER A 135 -6.49 -33.21 7.27
C SER A 135 -5.48 -32.65 8.26
N SER A 136 -4.45 -33.44 8.57
CA SER A 136 -3.28 -33.04 9.37
C SER A 136 -2.27 -32.19 8.60
N GLN A 137 -2.53 -31.84 7.35
CA GLN A 137 -1.59 -31.11 6.50
C GLN A 137 -1.93 -29.63 6.46
N VAL A 138 -0.92 -28.79 6.62
CA VAL A 138 -1.01 -27.32 6.50
C VAL A 138 -0.27 -26.89 5.26
N HIS A 139 -0.95 -26.16 4.37
CA HIS A 139 -0.39 -25.77 3.07
C HIS A 139 -0.07 -24.29 3.05
N VAL A 140 1.18 -23.95 2.73
CA VAL A 140 1.60 -22.58 2.36
C VAL A 140 1.85 -22.57 0.85
N LYS A 141 1.39 -21.53 0.17
CA LYS A 141 1.62 -21.36 -1.27
C LYS A 141 2.48 -20.15 -1.55
N ILE A 142 3.34 -20.30 -2.54
CA ILE A 142 4.10 -19.23 -3.19
C ILE A 142 3.53 -19.13 -4.60
N ASP A 143 2.90 -18.00 -4.92
CA ASP A 143 2.41 -17.69 -6.27
C ASP A 143 3.27 -16.57 -6.87
N LEU A 144 3.89 -16.86 -8.01
CA LEU A 144 4.76 -15.96 -8.77
C LEU A 144 4.01 -15.45 -10.00
N ASN A 145 3.98 -14.14 -10.18
CA ASN A 145 3.38 -13.50 -11.33
C ASN A 145 4.43 -12.68 -12.07
N HIS A 146 4.63 -12.99 -13.36
CA HIS A 146 5.49 -12.18 -14.21
C HIS A 146 4.76 -10.87 -14.53
N PHE A 147 5.23 -9.78 -13.91
CA PHE A 147 4.67 -8.44 -14.09
C PHE A 147 5.65 -7.39 -13.60
N ALA A 148 5.69 -6.25 -14.30
CA ALA A 148 6.40 -5.07 -13.86
C ALA A 148 5.53 -3.83 -14.11
N ALA A 149 5.42 -2.96 -13.12
CA ALA A 149 4.79 -1.64 -13.25
C ALA A 149 5.88 -0.56 -13.25
N PRO A 150 6.30 -0.03 -14.42
CA PRO A 150 7.53 0.78 -14.55
C PRO A 150 7.57 2.07 -13.73
N LYS A 151 6.42 2.57 -13.27
CA LYS A 151 6.30 3.82 -12.51
C LYS A 151 5.90 3.63 -11.04
N THR A 152 5.70 2.38 -10.62
CA THR A 152 5.23 2.10 -9.27
C THR A 152 6.39 2.12 -8.29
N ILE A 153 6.15 2.75 -7.13
CA ILE A 153 7.14 2.89 -6.08
C ILE A 153 7.21 1.59 -5.26
N THR A 154 8.43 1.10 -5.04
CA THR A 154 8.72 -0.01 -4.14
C THR A 154 9.40 0.48 -2.87
N GLU A 155 9.21 -0.26 -1.79
CA GLU A 155 9.72 0.03 -0.46
C GLU A 155 10.31 -1.24 0.16
N ARG A 156 11.30 -1.05 1.03
CA ARG A 156 11.90 -2.12 1.83
C ARG A 156 11.37 -2.07 3.25
N ARG A 157 10.86 -3.19 3.74
CA ARG A 157 10.20 -3.31 5.04
C ARG A 157 10.92 -4.38 5.87
N PRO A 158 11.75 -3.99 6.85
CA PRO A 158 12.40 -4.94 7.73
C PRO A 158 11.37 -5.60 8.63
N ILE A 159 11.39 -6.93 8.68
CA ILE A 159 10.52 -7.76 9.49
C ILE A 159 11.38 -8.52 10.49
N ASN A 160 11.06 -8.37 11.77
CA ASN A 160 11.63 -9.15 12.85
C ASN A 160 10.48 -9.86 13.56
N ARG A 161 10.47 -11.19 13.52
CA ARG A 161 9.48 -12.00 14.23
C ARG A 161 10.18 -13.24 14.75
N ASP A 162 10.06 -13.48 16.06
CA ASP A 162 10.78 -14.56 16.74
C ASP A 162 12.30 -14.44 16.55
N GLN A 163 12.93 -15.48 16.00
CA GLN A 163 14.35 -15.51 15.64
C GLN A 163 14.56 -15.30 14.13
N LEU A 164 13.53 -14.88 13.40
CA LEU A 164 13.58 -14.62 11.96
C LEU A 164 13.72 -13.11 11.72
N SER A 165 14.65 -12.77 10.84
CA SER A 165 14.92 -11.38 10.43
C SER A 165 15.18 -11.35 8.93
N PHE A 166 14.41 -10.54 8.21
CA PHE A 166 14.52 -10.38 6.77
C PHE A 166 13.90 -9.06 6.32
N VAL A 167 14.18 -8.64 5.09
CA VAL A 167 13.69 -7.38 4.53
C VAL A 167 12.78 -7.68 3.35
N ILE A 168 11.48 -7.44 3.50
CA ILE A 168 10.51 -7.61 2.41
C ILE A 168 10.65 -6.42 1.44
N LEU A 169 10.74 -6.72 0.15
CA LEU A 169 10.49 -5.74 -0.92
C LEU A 169 8.99 -5.76 -1.27
N THR A 170 8.32 -4.62 -1.19
CA THR A 170 6.87 -4.49 -1.44
C THR A 170 6.60 -3.21 -2.25
N TYR A 171 5.40 -3.09 -2.82
CA TYR A 171 4.92 -1.80 -3.30
C TYR A 171 4.51 -0.86 -2.16
N ASN A 172 4.44 0.44 -2.46
CA ASN A 172 3.80 1.42 -1.61
C ASN A 172 2.28 1.14 -1.46
N MET A 173 1.64 1.79 -0.49
CA MET A 173 0.24 1.54 -0.16
C MET A 173 -0.73 1.80 -1.32
N GLY A 174 -0.46 2.83 -2.14
CA GLY A 174 -1.31 3.19 -3.28
C GLY A 174 -1.33 2.10 -4.36
N ALA A 175 -0.19 1.51 -4.68
CA ALA A 175 -0.13 0.41 -5.62
C ALA A 175 -0.63 -0.91 -5.03
N LEU A 176 -0.46 -1.15 -3.73
CA LEU A 176 -1.12 -2.28 -3.08
C LEU A 176 -2.66 -2.15 -3.15
N MET A 177 -3.22 -0.96 -2.94
CA MET A 177 -4.65 -0.70 -3.14
C MET A 177 -5.06 -0.90 -4.61
N ALA A 178 -4.29 -0.35 -5.56
CA ALA A 178 -4.53 -0.53 -6.99
C ALA A 178 -4.53 -2.01 -7.39
N SER A 179 -3.61 -2.82 -6.84
CA SER A 179 -3.58 -4.27 -7.08
C SER A 179 -4.86 -4.98 -6.61
N LYS A 180 -5.49 -4.49 -5.53
CA LYS A 180 -6.78 -5.00 -5.06
C LYS A 180 -7.94 -4.56 -5.92
N LEU A 181 -7.98 -3.30 -6.33
CA LEU A 181 -8.96 -2.83 -7.29
C LEU A 181 -8.87 -3.60 -8.61
N ALA A 182 -7.66 -3.84 -9.09
CA ALA A 182 -7.43 -4.67 -10.27
C ALA A 182 -7.94 -6.11 -10.07
N ALA A 183 -7.73 -6.70 -8.89
CA ALA A 183 -8.30 -8.01 -8.57
C ALA A 183 -9.84 -7.98 -8.58
N ILE A 184 -10.48 -6.95 -8.02
CA ILE A 184 -11.94 -6.78 -8.05
C ILE A 184 -12.43 -6.67 -9.50
N PHE A 185 -11.81 -5.82 -10.33
CA PHE A 185 -12.23 -5.64 -11.73
C PHE A 185 -11.99 -6.86 -12.60
N LEU A 186 -10.78 -7.42 -12.58
CA LEU A 186 -10.30 -8.46 -13.50
C LEU A 186 -10.71 -9.87 -13.09
N ARG A 187 -11.14 -10.09 -11.84
CA ARG A 187 -11.82 -11.34 -11.48
C ARG A 187 -13.19 -11.33 -12.16
N GLY A 188 -13.22 -11.91 -13.36
CA GLY A 188 -14.45 -12.37 -14.01
C GLY A 188 -14.93 -13.68 -13.39
N THR A 189 -16.15 -14.08 -13.77
CA THR A 189 -16.72 -15.40 -13.51
C THR A 189 -15.76 -16.50 -13.95
N ARG A 190 -15.04 -17.11 -13.00
CA ARG A 190 -14.19 -18.27 -13.26
C ARG A 190 -14.95 -19.52 -12.88
N GLY A 191 -15.36 -20.28 -13.89
CA GLY A 191 -15.97 -21.59 -13.74
C GLY A 191 -14.92 -22.71 -13.70
N VAL A 192 -15.04 -23.61 -12.74
CA VAL A 192 -14.63 -25.01 -12.90
C VAL A 192 -15.92 -25.81 -12.74
N GLY A 193 -16.49 -26.28 -13.85
CA GLY A 193 -17.84 -26.85 -13.86
C GLY A 193 -18.94 -25.80 -13.62
N ASP A 194 -20.02 -26.19 -12.94
CA ASP A 194 -21.20 -25.34 -12.67
C ASP A 194 -20.98 -24.27 -11.57
N ALA A 195 -19.79 -24.22 -10.96
CA ALA A 195 -19.46 -23.26 -9.90
C ALA A 195 -18.90 -21.96 -10.49
N LEU A 196 -19.76 -20.96 -10.63
CA LEU A 196 -19.40 -19.57 -10.94
C LEU A 196 -18.77 -18.91 -9.70
N TYR A 197 -17.43 -18.81 -9.66
CA TYR A 197 -16.78 -18.02 -8.63
C TYR A 197 -16.70 -16.55 -9.04
N GLU A 198 -17.48 -15.73 -8.34
CA GLU A 198 -17.46 -14.28 -8.40
C GLU A 198 -16.27 -13.70 -7.59
N GLU A 199 -16.26 -12.39 -7.39
CA GLU A 199 -15.30 -11.67 -6.55
C GLU A 199 -15.06 -12.38 -5.21
N LYS A 200 -13.80 -12.46 -4.79
CA LYS A 200 -13.48 -12.99 -3.46
C LYS A 200 -13.87 -11.97 -2.42
N GLY A 201 -14.70 -12.37 -1.45
CA GLY A 201 -15.19 -11.46 -0.40
C GLY A 201 -14.07 -10.70 0.32
N ARG A 202 -12.91 -11.32 0.51
CA ARG A 202 -11.75 -10.67 1.13
C ARG A 202 -11.17 -9.49 0.35
N ASP A 203 -11.36 -9.43 -0.96
CA ASP A 203 -10.89 -8.28 -1.76
C ASP A 203 -11.74 -7.03 -1.44
N ILE A 204 -13.03 -7.19 -1.18
CA ILE A 204 -13.91 -6.10 -0.69
C ILE A 204 -13.52 -5.70 0.74
N TYR A 205 -13.25 -6.67 1.62
CA TYR A 205 -12.78 -6.36 2.98
C TYR A 205 -11.50 -5.52 2.96
N ASP A 206 -10.52 -5.93 2.15
CA ASP A 206 -9.26 -5.22 2.00
C ASP A 206 -9.48 -3.81 1.44
N LEU A 207 -10.37 -3.67 0.44
CA LEU A 207 -10.75 -2.36 -0.09
C LEU A 207 -11.26 -1.43 1.02
N LEU A 208 -12.21 -1.87 1.83
CA LEU A 208 -12.73 -1.05 2.94
C LEU A 208 -11.62 -0.72 3.96
N TRP A 209 -10.67 -1.63 4.17
CA TRP A 209 -9.51 -1.36 5.02
C TRP A 209 -8.60 -0.27 4.44
N TYR A 210 -8.33 -0.27 3.13
CA TYR A 210 -7.59 0.82 2.45
C TYR A 210 -8.37 2.14 2.54
N MET A 211 -9.69 2.08 2.35
CA MET A 211 -10.57 3.23 2.43
C MET A 211 -10.58 3.85 3.83
N GLY A 212 -10.59 3.04 4.88
CA GLY A 212 -10.46 3.49 6.27
C GLY A 212 -9.14 4.23 6.55
N LYS A 213 -8.11 4.00 5.73
CA LYS A 213 -6.83 4.71 5.77
C LYS A 213 -6.72 5.85 4.76
N LYS A 214 -7.80 6.14 4.00
CA LYS A 214 -7.86 7.18 2.96
C LYS A 214 -6.76 7.04 1.92
N VAL A 215 -6.39 5.80 1.59
CA VAL A 215 -5.36 5.51 0.60
C VAL A 215 -5.87 5.88 -0.77
N VAL A 216 -5.03 6.54 -1.56
CA VAL A 216 -5.31 6.83 -2.98
C VAL A 216 -4.72 5.70 -3.83
N PRO A 217 -5.50 5.07 -4.73
CA PRO A 217 -4.95 4.03 -5.60
C PRO A 217 -3.96 4.61 -6.60
N ASP A 218 -2.91 3.85 -6.90
CA ASP A 218 -1.95 4.16 -7.96
C ASP A 218 -2.58 3.88 -9.33
N PHE A 219 -2.88 4.94 -10.07
CA PHE A 219 -3.47 4.87 -11.41
C PHE A 219 -2.49 4.39 -12.49
N ASP A 220 -1.18 4.61 -12.32
CA ASP A 220 -0.18 4.06 -13.23
C ASP A 220 -0.15 2.52 -13.09
N TYR A 221 -0.29 1.99 -11.87
CA TYR A 221 -0.42 0.55 -11.64
C TYR A 221 -1.69 -0.03 -12.27
N LEU A 222 -2.85 0.63 -12.11
CA LEU A 222 -4.10 0.21 -12.76
C LEU A 222 -3.97 0.20 -14.29
N THR A 223 -3.40 1.26 -14.85
CA THR A 223 -3.11 1.37 -16.29
C THR A 223 -2.22 0.21 -16.77
N ALA A 224 -1.18 -0.13 -16.01
CA ALA A 224 -0.30 -1.25 -16.33
C ALA A 224 -1.00 -2.62 -16.26
N LYS A 225 -2.14 -2.74 -15.56
CA LYS A 225 -3.01 -3.92 -15.52
C LYS A 225 -4.16 -3.85 -16.55
N ASP A 226 -4.05 -3.00 -17.56
CA ASP A 226 -5.06 -2.78 -18.60
C ASP A 226 -6.40 -2.26 -18.08
N ILE A 227 -6.39 -1.51 -16.97
CA ILE A 227 -7.56 -0.83 -16.41
C ILE A 227 -7.41 0.66 -16.66
N ASP A 228 -7.84 1.12 -17.83
CA ASP A 228 -7.78 2.53 -18.24
C ASP A 228 -8.94 3.35 -17.64
N ILE A 229 -8.91 3.54 -16.32
CA ILE A 229 -9.81 4.45 -15.61
C ILE A 229 -8.96 5.52 -14.95
N LYS A 230 -8.93 6.71 -15.52
CA LYS A 230 -8.10 7.84 -15.01
C LYS A 230 -8.82 8.74 -14.03
N ASP A 231 -10.15 8.70 -14.03
CA ASP A 231 -10.98 9.50 -13.13
C ASP A 231 -11.34 8.68 -11.87
N PRO A 232 -10.94 9.14 -10.67
CA PRO A 232 -11.33 8.52 -9.41
C PRO A 232 -12.84 8.39 -9.20
N ARG A 233 -13.68 9.33 -9.71
CA ARG A 233 -15.14 9.22 -9.56
C ARG A 233 -15.65 8.03 -10.34
N THR A 234 -15.32 7.98 -11.64
CA THR A 234 -15.62 6.84 -12.51
C THR A 234 -15.14 5.50 -11.94
N LEU A 235 -13.95 5.49 -11.33
CA LEU A 235 -13.40 4.30 -10.66
C LEU A 235 -14.31 3.82 -9.53
N PHE A 236 -14.62 4.70 -8.59
CA PHE A 236 -15.46 4.36 -7.44
C PHE A 236 -16.92 4.08 -7.84
N ASP A 237 -17.47 4.75 -8.85
CA ASP A 237 -18.81 4.47 -9.36
C ASP A 237 -18.90 3.04 -9.90
N LYS A 238 -17.93 2.63 -10.74
CA LYS A 238 -17.88 1.26 -11.28
C LYS A 238 -17.74 0.21 -10.17
N ILE A 239 -16.89 0.46 -9.17
CA ILE A 239 -16.73 -0.45 -8.02
C ILE A 239 -18.03 -0.53 -7.23
N THR A 240 -18.64 0.62 -6.91
CA THR A 240 -19.89 0.74 -6.16
C THR A 240 -20.99 -0.08 -6.82
N ILE A 241 -21.18 0.11 -8.12
CA ILE A 241 -22.17 -0.63 -8.90
C ILE A 241 -21.91 -2.14 -8.81
N LYS A 242 -20.64 -2.55 -8.96
CA LYS A 242 -20.25 -3.96 -8.98
C LYS A 242 -20.46 -4.65 -7.63
N ILE A 243 -20.01 -4.05 -6.53
CA ILE A 243 -20.02 -4.72 -5.22
C ILE A 243 -21.38 -4.62 -4.51
N LEU A 244 -22.11 -3.49 -4.65
CA LEU A 244 -23.36 -3.27 -3.92
C LEU A 244 -24.56 -3.97 -4.55
N ASN A 245 -24.56 -4.13 -5.88
CA ASN A 245 -25.72 -4.68 -6.62
C ASN A 245 -25.59 -6.17 -6.94
N ASN A 246 -24.54 -6.85 -6.47
CA ASN A 246 -24.42 -8.29 -6.63
C ASN A 246 -25.13 -9.03 -5.47
N PRO A 247 -26.18 -9.84 -5.75
CA PRO A 247 -26.96 -10.51 -4.71
C PRO A 247 -26.18 -11.57 -3.95
N LYS A 248 -25.09 -12.11 -4.49
CA LYS A 248 -24.27 -13.13 -3.80
C LYS A 248 -23.15 -12.53 -2.94
N THR A 249 -22.95 -11.22 -2.96
CA THR A 249 -21.85 -10.58 -2.23
C THR A 249 -21.85 -10.92 -0.75
N ASP A 250 -23.01 -10.93 -0.08
CA ASP A 250 -23.08 -11.22 1.36
C ASP A 250 -22.68 -12.65 1.70
N GLU A 251 -23.12 -13.61 0.90
CA GLU A 251 -22.75 -15.02 1.06
C GLU A 251 -21.26 -15.23 0.76
N ASN A 252 -20.75 -14.63 -0.31
CA ASN A 252 -19.33 -14.68 -0.67
C ASN A 252 -18.44 -14.06 0.41
N LEU A 253 -18.83 -12.92 0.97
CA LEU A 253 -18.15 -12.27 2.09
C LEU A 253 -18.11 -13.18 3.31
N LYS A 254 -19.25 -13.72 3.71
CA LYS A 254 -19.35 -14.61 4.88
C LYS A 254 -18.47 -15.84 4.71
N ASN A 255 -18.59 -16.53 3.58
CA ASN A 255 -17.88 -17.79 3.32
C ASN A 255 -16.36 -17.60 3.21
N ASP A 256 -15.88 -16.50 2.61
CA ASP A 256 -14.45 -16.23 2.47
C ASP A 256 -13.83 -15.62 3.74
N LEU A 257 -14.55 -14.75 4.47
CA LEU A 257 -13.99 -14.02 5.63
C LEU A 257 -14.11 -14.75 6.95
N SER A 258 -15.23 -15.43 7.26
CA SER A 258 -15.41 -16.10 8.56
C SER A 258 -14.22 -16.98 9.00
N PRO A 259 -13.60 -17.81 8.14
CA PRO A 259 -12.45 -18.62 8.54
C PRO A 259 -11.12 -17.85 8.65
N LEU A 260 -11.11 -16.56 8.34
CA LEU A 260 -9.93 -15.67 8.40
C LEU A 260 -9.89 -14.81 9.67
N PHE A 261 -10.86 -14.96 10.59
CA PHE A 261 -10.89 -14.24 11.85
C PHE A 261 -10.93 -15.19 13.05
N VAL A 262 -10.20 -14.83 14.10
CA VAL A 262 -10.30 -15.52 15.39
C VAL A 262 -11.53 -15.00 16.14
N ASP A 263 -11.73 -13.68 16.18
CA ASP A 263 -12.92 -13.07 16.75
C ASP A 263 -14.12 -13.16 15.79
N GLN A 264 -14.97 -14.15 16.05
CA GLN A 264 -16.20 -14.38 15.26
C GLN A 264 -17.26 -13.30 15.49
N THR A 265 -17.26 -12.63 16.65
CA THR A 265 -18.20 -11.53 16.96
C THR A 265 -17.85 -10.30 16.14
N PHE A 266 -16.56 -9.97 16.04
CA PHE A 266 -16.07 -8.88 15.22
C PHE A 266 -16.50 -9.05 13.76
N ILE A 267 -16.21 -10.20 13.15
CA ILE A 267 -16.51 -10.41 11.72
C ILE A 267 -18.02 -10.49 11.47
N ALA A 268 -18.82 -11.05 12.38
CA ALA A 268 -20.27 -11.03 12.26
C ALA A 268 -20.83 -9.59 12.25
N ASN A 269 -20.32 -8.73 13.12
CA ASN A 269 -20.69 -7.31 13.16
C ASN A 269 -20.21 -6.56 11.91
N TRP A 270 -19.02 -6.86 11.41
CA TRP A 270 -18.50 -6.27 10.17
C TRP A 270 -19.39 -6.65 8.98
N LEU A 271 -19.71 -7.94 8.82
CA LEU A 271 -20.59 -8.46 7.75
C LEU A 271 -22.00 -7.86 7.81
N LYS A 272 -22.52 -7.57 9.00
CA LYS A 272 -23.82 -6.90 9.14
C LYS A 272 -23.81 -5.46 8.63
N ASN A 273 -22.66 -4.77 8.70
CA ASN A 273 -22.57 -3.32 8.51
C ASN A 273 -21.71 -2.87 7.32
N TRP A 274 -21.18 -3.80 6.52
CA TRP A 274 -20.17 -3.48 5.50
C TRP A 274 -20.68 -2.50 4.44
N ARG A 275 -21.93 -2.61 3.96
CA ARG A 275 -22.48 -1.66 2.96
C ARG A 275 -22.58 -0.24 3.49
N LYS A 276 -23.08 -0.07 4.72
CA LYS A 276 -23.15 1.23 5.39
C LYS A 276 -21.75 1.80 5.62
N SER A 277 -20.81 0.94 5.98
CA SER A 277 -19.40 1.33 6.16
C SER A 277 -18.76 1.75 4.85
N TYR A 278 -19.01 1.01 3.76
CA TYR A 278 -18.52 1.34 2.42
C TYR A 278 -19.01 2.71 1.97
N LEU A 279 -20.33 2.97 2.02
CA LEU A 279 -20.91 4.25 1.60
C LEU A 279 -20.35 5.42 2.42
N ARG A 280 -20.28 5.28 3.75
CA ARG A 280 -19.66 6.30 4.61
C ARG A 280 -18.20 6.55 4.25
N LEU A 281 -17.42 5.48 4.04
CA LEU A 281 -16.01 5.60 3.67
C LEU A 281 -15.86 6.24 2.29
N LEU A 282 -16.73 5.92 1.34
CA LEU A 282 -16.75 6.54 0.01
C LEU A 282 -17.01 8.05 0.11
N ASP A 283 -17.97 8.47 0.93
CA ASP A 283 -18.25 9.89 1.18
C ASP A 283 -17.06 10.64 1.79
N GLU A 284 -16.17 9.94 2.51
CA GLU A 284 -14.93 10.52 3.05
C GLU A 284 -13.83 10.73 1.99
N TYR A 285 -13.93 10.10 0.82
CA TYR A 285 -13.08 10.40 -0.34
C TYR A 285 -13.57 11.69 -1.00
N LYS A 286 -13.02 12.81 -0.56
CA LYS A 286 -13.33 14.13 -1.12
C LYS A 286 -12.67 14.27 -2.49
N ILE A 287 -13.40 13.94 -3.55
CA ILE A 287 -12.94 14.11 -4.93
C ILE A 287 -13.31 15.53 -5.39
N ARG A 288 -12.31 16.30 -5.81
CA ARG A 288 -12.43 17.73 -6.14
C ARG A 288 -12.08 17.97 -7.61
N THR A 289 -12.98 18.58 -8.38
CA THR A 289 -12.63 19.07 -9.73
C THR A 289 -12.19 20.51 -9.62
N ILE A 290 -10.95 20.81 -9.99
CA ILE A 290 -10.39 22.15 -9.95
C ILE A 290 -10.90 22.96 -11.15
N ILE A 291 -11.46 24.13 -10.88
CA ILE A 291 -11.97 25.05 -11.92
C ILE A 291 -11.04 26.25 -12.08
N GLU A 292 -10.68 26.89 -10.97
CA GLU A 292 -10.11 28.23 -11.00
C GLU A 292 -9.07 28.42 -9.89
N PHE A 293 -7.92 28.97 -10.25
CA PHE A 293 -6.94 29.49 -9.29
C PHE A 293 -7.40 30.82 -8.68
N GLU A 294 -7.53 30.89 -7.36
CA GLU A 294 -7.99 32.10 -6.64
C GLU A 294 -6.84 33.03 -6.31
N GLY A 295 -5.72 32.49 -5.83
CA GLY A 295 -4.54 33.27 -5.46
C GLY A 295 -3.60 32.51 -4.54
N VAL A 296 -2.51 33.18 -4.18
CA VAL A 296 -1.49 32.62 -3.29
C VAL A 296 -1.21 33.57 -2.13
N GLU A 297 -1.24 33.02 -0.92
CA GLU A 297 -0.76 33.70 0.28
C GLU A 297 0.65 33.20 0.62
N ILE A 298 1.57 34.13 0.85
CA ILE A 298 2.96 33.85 1.18
C ILE A 298 3.26 34.44 2.55
N TYR A 299 3.74 33.61 3.48
CA TYR A 299 4.19 34.08 4.78
C TYR A 299 5.43 33.33 5.29
N GLN A 300 6.11 33.98 6.23
CA GLN A 300 7.21 33.41 6.98
C GLN A 300 6.75 33.08 8.41
N ASP A 301 7.03 31.86 8.87
CA ASP A 301 6.94 31.52 10.28
C ASP A 301 8.24 31.95 10.98
N LEU A 302 8.18 33.02 11.75
CA LEU A 302 9.35 33.59 12.44
C LEU A 302 9.94 32.69 13.54
N ARG A 303 9.27 31.59 13.92
CA ARG A 303 9.84 30.64 14.90
C ARG A 303 10.73 29.60 14.26
N SER A 304 10.41 29.21 13.03
CA SER A 304 11.09 28.14 12.32
C SER A 304 11.88 28.66 11.11
N ASP A 305 11.77 29.95 10.82
CA ASP A 305 12.29 30.65 9.64
C ASP A 305 11.85 30.00 8.31
N ASN A 306 10.77 29.23 8.33
CA ASN A 306 10.25 28.59 7.12
C ASN A 306 9.27 29.53 6.40
N PHE A 307 9.31 29.46 5.07
CA PHE A 307 8.37 30.13 4.19
C PHE A 307 7.29 29.15 3.72
N TYR A 308 6.06 29.64 3.70
CA TYR A 308 4.86 28.91 3.31
C TYR A 308 4.22 29.60 2.11
N PHE A 309 3.86 28.81 1.11
CA PHE A 309 3.14 29.26 -0.08
C PHE A 309 1.81 28.52 -0.15
N HIS A 310 0.72 29.24 0.12
CA HIS A 310 -0.64 28.74 0.23
C HIS A 310 -1.44 29.09 -1.02
N TYR A 311 -1.58 28.14 -1.94
CA TYR A 311 -2.37 28.31 -3.15
C TYR A 311 -3.81 27.86 -2.93
N SER A 312 -4.75 28.76 -3.17
CA SER A 312 -6.18 28.49 -3.08
C SER A 312 -6.78 28.29 -4.46
N TYR A 313 -7.63 27.28 -4.60
CA TYR A 313 -8.36 26.99 -5.84
C TYR A 313 -9.83 26.72 -5.56
N LYS A 314 -10.70 27.18 -6.47
CA LYS A 314 -12.13 26.81 -6.49
C LYS A 314 -12.34 25.47 -7.16
N THR A 315 -13.40 24.80 -6.71
CA THR A 315 -13.82 23.51 -7.24
C THR A 315 -15.27 23.54 -7.72
N GLU A 316 -15.64 22.58 -8.58
CA GLU A 316 -17.03 22.33 -8.99
C GLU A 316 -17.94 22.06 -7.79
N GLU A 317 -17.39 21.45 -6.74
CA GLU A 317 -18.10 21.15 -5.50
C GLU A 317 -18.30 22.38 -4.60
N THR A 318 -17.99 23.59 -5.07
CA THR A 318 -18.14 24.86 -4.34
C THR A 318 -17.31 24.97 -3.05
N VAL A 319 -16.30 24.11 -2.90
CA VAL A 319 -15.35 24.12 -1.78
C VAL A 319 -14.00 24.63 -2.28
N SER A 320 -13.36 25.56 -1.57
CA SER A 320 -11.97 25.93 -1.88
C SER A 320 -11.01 24.88 -1.33
N ILE A 321 -10.00 24.52 -2.13
CA ILE A 321 -8.90 23.64 -1.73
C ILE A 321 -7.62 24.43 -1.51
N LEU A 322 -6.66 23.83 -0.80
CA LEU A 322 -5.38 24.46 -0.47
C LEU A 322 -4.18 23.59 -0.85
N ILE A 323 -3.24 24.13 -1.59
CA ILE A 323 -1.93 23.52 -1.83
C ILE A 323 -0.87 24.32 -1.08
N THR A 324 -0.13 23.67 -0.19
CA THR A 324 0.89 24.29 0.65
C THR A 324 2.27 23.78 0.26
N TYR A 325 3.15 24.69 -0.14
CA TYR A 325 4.59 24.42 -0.25
C TYR A 325 5.31 25.01 0.94
N MET A 326 6.25 24.24 1.49
CA MET A 326 7.07 24.63 2.63
C MET A 326 8.54 24.61 2.23
N ILE A 327 9.25 25.71 2.47
CA ILE A 327 10.67 25.84 2.13
C ILE A 327 11.43 26.59 3.23
N SER A 328 12.65 26.16 3.56
CA SER A 328 13.48 26.86 4.55
C SER A 328 13.99 28.21 4.03
N ASP A 329 14.15 29.18 4.92
CA ASP A 329 14.75 30.51 4.67
C ASP A 329 15.97 30.53 3.76
N TYR A 330 16.92 29.60 3.93
CA TYR A 330 18.16 29.53 3.16
C TYR A 330 17.91 29.59 1.63
N TRP A 331 16.83 28.97 1.16
CA TRP A 331 16.47 29.03 -0.25
C TRP A 331 16.10 30.43 -0.71
N ILE A 332 15.45 31.21 0.14
CA ILE A 332 15.04 32.57 -0.18
C ILE A 332 16.25 33.53 -0.05
N GLU A 333 17.09 33.32 0.95
CA GLU A 333 18.25 34.19 1.20
C GLU A 333 19.37 33.99 0.18
N ASP A 334 19.74 32.74 -0.11
CA ASP A 334 20.99 32.42 -0.82
C ASP A 334 20.79 31.87 -2.24
N VAL A 335 19.56 31.50 -2.63
CA VAL A 335 19.30 30.93 -3.95
C VAL A 335 18.47 31.88 -4.80
N ASP A 336 19.05 32.35 -5.90
CA ASP A 336 18.30 33.07 -6.94
C ASP A 336 17.81 32.14 -8.03
N LEU A 337 16.51 32.15 -8.30
CA LEU A 337 15.91 31.38 -9.37
C LEU A 337 16.04 32.14 -10.71
N SER A 338 16.49 31.45 -11.74
CA SER A 338 16.58 31.97 -13.11
C SER A 338 15.23 31.86 -13.83
N ILE A 339 14.16 32.30 -13.16
CA ILE A 339 12.78 32.27 -13.66
C ILE A 339 12.27 33.71 -13.67
N GLU A 340 11.70 34.15 -14.80
CA GLU A 340 11.03 35.44 -14.89
C GLU A 340 9.74 35.43 -14.07
N ALA A 341 9.31 36.56 -13.50
CA ALA A 341 8.03 36.62 -12.79
C ALA A 341 6.83 36.41 -13.75
N ASP A 342 5.65 36.09 -13.21
CA ASP A 342 4.41 35.98 -13.99
C ASP A 342 3.45 37.08 -13.55
N LYS A 343 3.23 38.07 -14.42
CA LYS A 343 2.39 39.23 -14.12
C LYS A 343 0.96 38.85 -13.73
N LYS A 344 0.40 37.75 -14.27
CA LYS A 344 -0.96 37.31 -13.93
C LYS A 344 -1.03 36.69 -12.53
N LEU A 345 0.06 36.08 -12.08
CA LEU A 345 0.17 35.53 -10.73
C LEU A 345 0.36 36.65 -9.72
N GLU A 346 1.18 37.67 -10.05
CA GLU A 346 1.53 38.78 -9.14
C GLU A 346 0.32 39.51 -8.56
N ASP A 347 -0.70 39.78 -9.36
CA ASP A 347 -1.93 40.46 -8.93
C ASP A 347 -2.74 39.64 -7.90
N LYS A 348 -2.46 38.34 -7.80
CA LYS A 348 -3.12 37.40 -6.88
C LYS A 348 -2.24 36.97 -5.71
N ILE A 349 -1.04 37.56 -5.55
CA ILE A 349 -0.15 37.30 -4.42
C ILE A 349 -0.54 38.19 -3.24
N LYS A 350 -0.67 37.60 -2.06
CA LYS A 350 -0.77 38.32 -0.78
C LYS A 350 0.39 37.93 0.10
N PHE A 351 1.06 38.93 0.68
CA PHE A 351 2.10 38.71 1.68
C PHE A 351 1.52 38.92 3.08
N SER A 352 1.72 37.96 3.97
CA SER A 352 1.40 38.09 5.39
C SER A 352 2.64 37.72 6.23
N SER A 353 2.77 38.30 7.43
CA SER A 353 3.90 38.01 8.32
C SER A 353 3.41 37.96 9.77
N ASN A 354 3.78 36.91 10.49
CA ASN A 354 3.48 36.77 11.92
C ASN A 354 4.53 37.49 12.79
N GLY A 355 4.72 38.80 12.64
CA GLY A 355 5.58 39.63 13.50
C GLY A 355 6.59 40.55 12.77
N LEU A 356 7.43 41.26 13.54
CA LEU A 356 8.48 42.16 13.06
C LEU A 356 9.79 41.39 12.80
N THR A 357 10.28 41.40 11.56
CA THR A 357 11.61 40.84 11.18
C THR A 357 12.63 41.97 10.98
N SER A 358 13.91 41.69 11.30
CA SER A 358 15.02 42.62 11.08
C SER A 358 15.54 42.60 9.63
N LYS A 359 15.20 41.57 8.84
CA LYS A 359 15.57 41.42 7.43
C LYS A 359 14.42 40.74 6.65
N PRO A 360 13.47 41.49 6.08
CA PRO A 360 12.44 40.90 5.24
C PRO A 360 13.05 40.34 3.96
N ALA A 361 12.69 39.10 3.61
CA ALA A 361 13.03 38.52 2.32
C ALA A 361 12.57 39.42 1.16
N SER A 362 13.36 39.45 0.08
CA SER A 362 12.98 40.18 -1.13
C SER A 362 11.67 39.62 -1.69
N GLN A 363 10.62 40.44 -1.73
CA GLN A 363 9.33 40.07 -2.33
C GLN A 363 9.50 39.58 -3.76
N GLU A 364 10.46 40.14 -4.52
CA GLU A 364 10.78 39.70 -5.88
C GLU A 364 11.29 38.25 -5.92
N LYS A 365 12.12 37.82 -4.97
CA LYS A 365 12.53 36.41 -4.88
C LYS A 365 11.33 35.51 -4.55
N LEU A 366 10.51 35.90 -3.58
CA LEU A 366 9.31 35.14 -3.20
C LEU A 366 8.36 34.97 -4.39
N LYS A 367 8.17 36.00 -5.23
CA LYS A 367 7.37 35.92 -6.46
C LYS A 367 7.91 34.86 -7.43
N LYS A 368 9.24 34.72 -7.58
CA LYS A 368 9.84 33.68 -8.44
C LYS A 368 9.55 32.26 -7.94
N TYR A 369 9.67 32.04 -6.63
CA TYR A 369 9.30 30.76 -6.00
C TYR A 369 7.80 30.51 -6.14
N ALA A 370 6.97 31.54 -5.99
CA ALA A 370 5.54 31.41 -6.15
C ALA A 370 5.17 30.93 -7.57
N LYS A 371 5.81 31.49 -8.59
CA LYS A 371 5.64 31.04 -9.97
C LYS A 371 6.07 29.59 -10.17
N LEU A 372 7.24 29.21 -9.64
CA LEU A 372 7.74 27.84 -9.77
C LEU A 372 6.76 26.81 -9.17
N PHE A 373 6.28 27.08 -7.96
CA PHE A 373 5.35 26.18 -7.27
C PHE A 373 3.96 26.18 -7.92
N HIS A 374 3.48 27.34 -8.38
CA HIS A 374 2.26 27.40 -9.18
C HIS A 374 2.35 26.51 -10.43
N GLN A 375 3.45 26.59 -11.19
CA GLN A 375 3.67 25.74 -12.37
C GLN A 375 3.62 24.24 -12.02
N LYS A 376 4.29 23.83 -10.93
CA LYS A 376 4.24 22.43 -10.46
C LYS A 376 2.83 21.97 -10.10
N THR A 377 2.04 22.84 -9.46
CA THR A 377 0.64 22.56 -9.14
C THR A 377 -0.23 22.45 -10.38
N GLU A 378 -0.08 23.36 -11.34
CA GLU A 378 -0.83 23.32 -12.61
C GLU A 378 -0.51 22.07 -13.42
N ASP A 379 0.77 21.66 -13.46
CA ASP A 379 1.18 20.45 -14.16
C ASP A 379 0.66 19.19 -13.44
N TYR A 380 0.63 19.18 -12.11
CA TYR A 380 -0.05 18.14 -11.33
C TYR A 380 -1.54 18.06 -11.67
N PHE A 381 -2.26 19.19 -11.70
CA PHE A 381 -3.68 19.17 -12.06
C PHE A 381 -3.90 18.69 -13.49
N LYS A 382 -3.14 19.17 -14.48
CA LYS A 382 -3.24 18.68 -15.86
C LYS A 382 -2.99 17.17 -15.96
N LYS A 383 -1.98 16.65 -15.27
CA LYS A 383 -1.65 15.22 -15.20
C LYS A 383 -2.80 14.39 -14.63
N ASN A 384 -3.56 14.97 -13.70
CA ASN A 384 -4.68 14.34 -13.01
C ASN A 384 -6.07 14.80 -13.53
N ASN A 385 -6.16 15.30 -14.76
CA ASN A 385 -7.43 15.79 -15.37
C ASN A 385 -8.18 16.82 -14.52
N ASN A 386 -7.45 17.70 -13.83
CA ASN A 386 -7.94 18.67 -12.87
C ASN A 386 -8.69 18.04 -11.69
N ILE A 387 -8.39 16.79 -11.35
CA ILE A 387 -8.97 16.10 -10.20
C ILE A 387 -7.95 16.01 -9.08
N MET A 388 -8.40 16.33 -7.87
CA MET A 388 -7.61 16.17 -6.65
C MET A 388 -8.41 15.38 -5.62
N LEU A 389 -7.70 14.56 -4.84
CA LEU A 389 -8.26 13.87 -3.69
C LEU A 389 -7.91 14.63 -2.40
N GLY A 390 -8.92 14.87 -1.58
CA GLY A 390 -8.82 15.68 -0.37
C GLY A 390 -9.05 17.17 -0.62
N ASP A 391 -9.10 17.93 0.47
CA ASP A 391 -9.24 19.39 0.40
C ASP A 391 -7.88 20.11 0.45
N ARG A 392 -6.79 19.38 0.78
CA ARG A 392 -5.47 19.96 0.99
C ARG A 392 -4.34 19.04 0.53
N ILE A 393 -3.29 19.62 -0.05
CA ILE A 393 -1.98 18.99 -0.24
C ILE A 393 -0.96 19.85 0.50
N ILE A 394 -0.06 19.22 1.25
CA ILE A 394 1.02 19.89 1.98
C ILE A 394 2.30 19.15 1.65
N THR A 395 3.30 19.85 1.10
CA THR A 395 4.60 19.24 0.81
C THR A 395 5.39 18.99 2.08
N LYS A 396 6.37 18.09 2.01
CA LYS A 396 7.46 18.09 3.00
C LYS A 396 8.20 19.43 2.96
N LEU A 397 8.84 19.77 4.07
CA LEU A 397 9.70 20.95 4.16
C LEU A 397 10.93 20.76 3.26
N ILE A 398 11.07 21.62 2.27
CA ILE A 398 12.17 21.61 1.30
C ILE A 398 13.40 22.27 1.94
N ARG A 399 14.49 21.50 2.05
CA ARG A 399 15.77 21.93 2.64
C ARG A 399 16.94 21.74 1.67
N MET A 400 18.02 22.50 1.88
CA MET A 400 19.32 22.30 1.22
C MET A 400 20.39 21.69 2.13
N THR A 401 20.17 21.69 3.45
CA THR A 401 21.13 21.19 4.43
C THR A 401 20.62 19.89 5.06
N ALA A 402 21.54 18.94 5.27
CA ALA A 402 21.24 17.64 5.87
C ALA A 402 21.23 17.68 7.42
N ASP A 403 21.58 18.83 8.02
CA ASP A 403 21.69 18.96 9.46
C ASP A 403 20.35 18.70 10.15
N ASN A 404 20.32 17.71 11.04
CA ASN A 404 19.12 17.26 11.75
C ASN A 404 17.93 16.94 10.80
N LEU A 405 18.21 16.38 9.62
CA LEU A 405 17.20 16.06 8.61
C LEU A 405 16.21 15.00 9.12
N ASN A 406 14.94 15.38 9.25
CA ASN A 406 13.85 14.44 9.53
C ASN A 406 13.18 14.03 8.20
N LEU A 407 13.58 12.89 7.64
CA LEU A 407 13.07 12.39 6.35
C LEU A 407 11.55 12.10 6.33
N LYS A 408 10.88 12.05 7.48
CA LYS A 408 9.41 11.92 7.53
C LYS A 408 8.69 13.22 7.19
N GLU A 409 9.29 14.36 7.51
CA GLU A 409 8.67 15.69 7.41
C GLU A 409 9.40 16.60 6.42
N GLN A 410 10.62 16.23 6.03
CA GLN A 410 11.56 17.07 5.29
C GLN A 410 12.10 16.33 4.08
N ILE A 411 12.40 17.08 3.03
CA ILE A 411 13.03 16.59 1.81
C ILE A 411 14.28 17.43 1.51
N LEU A 412 15.39 16.74 1.25
CA LEU A 412 16.67 17.36 0.92
C LEU A 412 16.87 17.35 -0.60
N ILE A 413 16.87 18.51 -1.23
CA ILE A 413 17.08 18.64 -2.68
C ILE A 413 17.97 19.84 -3.00
N ASN A 414 18.68 19.75 -4.13
CA ASN A 414 19.46 20.88 -4.65
C ASN A 414 18.62 21.72 -5.63
N LYS A 415 19.14 22.89 -6.03
CA LYS A 415 18.48 23.82 -6.95
C LYS A 415 18.04 23.16 -8.27
N SER A 416 18.91 22.36 -8.88
CA SER A 416 18.59 21.70 -10.16
C SER A 416 17.46 20.69 -9.99
N THR A 417 17.43 19.96 -8.87
CA THR A 417 16.37 19.01 -8.55
C THR A 417 15.05 19.73 -8.29
N LEU A 418 15.06 20.81 -7.50
CA LEU A 418 13.86 21.61 -7.23
C LEU A 418 13.24 22.18 -8.53
N LEU A 419 14.07 22.61 -9.47
CA LEU A 419 13.58 23.09 -10.77
C LEU A 419 12.91 22.00 -11.61
N ARG A 420 13.33 20.74 -11.49
CA ARG A 420 12.90 19.63 -12.35
C ARG A 420 11.87 18.70 -11.74
N CYS A 421 11.79 18.60 -10.41
CA CYS A 421 10.91 17.65 -9.73
C CYS A 421 9.42 18.00 -9.92
N GLU A 422 8.54 17.01 -9.83
CA GLU A 422 7.09 17.22 -9.84
C GLU A 422 6.57 17.53 -8.41
N LEU A 423 5.31 17.95 -8.28
CA LEU A 423 4.67 18.07 -6.97
C LEU A 423 4.67 16.72 -6.22
N ASP A 424 4.38 15.61 -6.94
CA ASP A 424 4.37 14.26 -6.37
C ASP A 424 5.69 13.88 -5.67
N ASP A 425 6.83 14.36 -6.19
CA ASP A 425 8.15 14.10 -5.60
C ASP A 425 8.34 14.82 -4.25
N LEU A 426 7.69 15.98 -4.07
CA LEU A 426 7.78 16.79 -2.85
C LEU A 426 6.87 16.26 -1.72
N LEU A 427 6.02 15.27 -2.02
CA LEU A 427 5.17 14.58 -1.05
C LEU A 427 5.84 13.33 -0.46
N LYS A 428 6.88 12.79 -1.14
CA LYS A 428 7.51 11.49 -0.84
C LYS A 428 8.40 11.51 0.39
#